data_AF-A0A3B0S6L8-F1
#
_entry.id   AF-A0A3B0S6L8-F1
#
_cell.length_a   1.000
_cell.length_b   1.000
_cell.length_c   1.000
_cell.angle_alpha   90.00
_cell.angle_beta   90.00
_cell.angle_gamma   90.00
#
_symmetry.space_group_name_H-M   'P 1'
#
loop_
_entity.id
_entity.type
_entity.pdbx_description
1 polymer ?
#
loop_
_entity_poly.entity_id
_entity_poly.type
_entity_poly.pdbx_seq_one_letter_code
_entity_poly.pdbx_strand_id
1 'polypeptide(L)'
;MPALVIGADTPQGAKIIAALEAREGELRAFVSTPEARSNFLARGIPAANGDVSDGSHVGGAAYGVFCAICISTATHDPRERSFAKTPAEVVAQWADGLRDAKIGRIIWVSCDDVDGSALGQIGVEFVSVVFDDAAPEQVLHLVNAETV
;
A
#
# COMPACT_ATOMS: atom_id res chain seq x y z
N MET A 1 -8.36 13.89 3.43
CA MET A 1 -7.26 13.91 2.46
C MET A 1 -7.28 12.60 1.69
N PRO A 2 -7.08 12.58 0.36
CA PRO A 2 -7.17 11.34 -0.40
C PRO A 2 -6.09 10.34 0.00
N ALA A 3 -6.48 9.09 0.22
CA ALA A 3 -5.59 7.99 0.57
C ALA A 3 -5.74 6.84 -0.43
N LEU A 4 -4.63 6.17 -0.76
CA LEU A 4 -4.58 4.98 -1.60
C LEU A 4 -4.10 3.79 -0.79
N VAL A 5 -4.81 2.67 -0.83
CA VAL A 5 -4.34 1.39 -0.28
C VAL A 5 -3.79 0.52 -1.41
N ILE A 6 -2.49 0.24 -1.38
CA ILE A 6 -1.79 -0.64 -2.34
C ILE A 6 -1.77 -2.05 -1.78
N GLY A 7 -2.30 -3.02 -2.54
CA GLY A 7 -2.54 -4.37 -2.04
C GLY A 7 -3.85 -4.45 -1.24
N ALA A 8 -4.86 -3.66 -1.61
CA ALA A 8 -6.16 -3.63 -0.95
C ALA A 8 -6.93 -4.97 -1.04
N ASP A 9 -6.54 -5.83 -1.98
CA ASP A 9 -7.06 -7.17 -2.21
C ASP A 9 -6.36 -8.27 -1.40
N THR A 10 -5.34 -7.92 -0.60
CA THR A 10 -4.82 -8.82 0.45
C THR A 10 -5.83 -8.95 1.59
N PRO A 11 -5.77 -10.03 2.40
CA PRO A 11 -6.59 -10.15 3.61
C PRO A 11 -6.44 -8.95 4.57
N GLN A 12 -5.21 -8.43 4.72
CA GLN A 12 -4.89 -7.29 5.58
C GLN A 12 -5.37 -5.98 4.97
N GLY A 13 -5.16 -5.78 3.67
CA GLY A 13 -5.67 -4.65 2.91
C GLY A 13 -7.20 -4.55 3.00
N ALA A 14 -7.91 -5.68 2.91
CA ALA A 14 -9.36 -5.72 3.04
C ALA A 14 -9.84 -5.24 4.42
N LYS A 15 -9.14 -5.62 5.50
CA LYS A 15 -9.42 -5.13 6.86
C LYS A 15 -9.19 -3.63 6.98
N ILE A 16 -8.08 -3.13 6.42
CA ILE A 16 -7.74 -1.70 6.44
C ILE A 16 -8.78 -0.88 5.66
N ILE A 17 -9.20 -1.35 4.48
CA ILE A 17 -10.29 -0.72 3.72
C ILE A 17 -11.55 -0.63 4.59
N ALA A 18 -11.98 -1.73 5.22
CA ALA A 18 -13.18 -1.75 6.03
C ALA A 18 -13.10 -0.76 7.22
N ALA A 19 -11.92 -0.63 7.83
CA ALA A 19 -11.69 0.33 8.89
C ALA A 19 -11.69 1.80 8.40
N LEU A 20 -11.21 2.05 7.17
CA LEU A 20 -11.15 3.37 6.57
C LEU A 20 -12.47 3.81 5.94
N GLU A 21 -13.29 2.88 5.43
CA GLU A 21 -14.65 3.15 4.94
C GLU A 21 -15.54 3.76 6.03
N ALA A 22 -15.30 3.40 7.29
CA ALA A 22 -16.02 3.96 8.43
C ALA A 22 -15.64 5.42 8.76
N ARG A 23 -14.63 5.99 8.08
CA ARG A 23 -14.12 7.35 8.33
C ARG A 23 -14.51 8.28 7.18
N GLU A 24 -14.67 9.55 7.48
CA GLU A 24 -14.81 10.59 6.44
C GLU A 24 -13.46 10.80 5.72
N GLY A 25 -13.46 10.67 4.40
CA GLY A 25 -12.29 10.89 3.56
C GLY A 25 -12.43 10.25 2.18
N GLU A 26 -11.62 10.73 1.23
CA GLU A 26 -11.52 10.07 -0.07
C GLU A 26 -10.56 8.88 0.04
N LEU A 27 -11.10 7.68 -0.18
CA LEU A 27 -10.35 6.43 -0.13
C LEU A 27 -10.30 5.83 -1.54
N ARG A 28 -9.11 5.38 -1.95
CA ARG A 28 -8.88 4.68 -3.21
C ARG A 28 -8.20 3.33 -2.96
N ALA A 29 -8.41 2.39 -3.86
CA ALA A 29 -7.78 1.06 -3.81
C ALA A 29 -6.94 0.78 -5.06
N PHE A 30 -5.79 0.15 -4.88
CA PHE A 30 -5.01 -0.48 -5.95
C PHE A 30 -4.94 -1.99 -5.71
N VAL A 31 -5.35 -2.76 -6.72
CA VAL A 31 -5.53 -4.21 -6.66
C VAL A 31 -4.95 -4.90 -7.89
N SER A 32 -4.74 -6.20 -7.83
CA SER A 32 -4.09 -6.94 -8.91
C SER A 32 -5.03 -7.37 -10.02
N THR A 33 -6.33 -7.57 -9.74
CA THR A 33 -7.25 -8.16 -10.71
C THR A 33 -8.42 -7.23 -11.09
N PRO A 34 -8.94 -7.33 -12.33
CA PRO A 34 -10.17 -6.63 -12.73
C PRO A 34 -11.38 -7.01 -11.87
N GLU A 35 -11.46 -8.25 -11.42
CA GLU A 35 -12.54 -8.75 -10.55
C GLU A 35 -12.48 -8.07 -9.18
N ALA A 36 -11.30 -7.99 -8.57
CA ALA A 36 -11.12 -7.29 -7.30
C ALA A 36 -11.52 -5.81 -7.45
N ARG A 37 -11.07 -5.15 -8.53
CA ARG A 37 -11.44 -3.74 -8.82
C ARG A 37 -12.94 -3.57 -8.92
N SER A 38 -13.63 -4.48 -9.61
CA SER A 38 -15.09 -4.42 -9.78
C SER A 38 -15.81 -4.52 -8.42
N ASN A 39 -15.31 -5.33 -7.50
CA ASN A 39 -15.85 -5.42 -6.14
C ASN A 39 -15.70 -4.12 -5.34
N PHE A 40 -14.58 -3.40 -5.49
CA PHE A 40 -14.39 -2.09 -4.85
C PHE A 40 -15.29 -1.01 -5.45
N LEU A 41 -15.41 -0.97 -6.78
CA LEU A 41 -16.30 -0.02 -7.46
C LEU A 41 -17.76 -0.21 -7.08
N ALA A 42 -18.22 -1.46 -6.92
CA ALA A 42 -19.57 -1.78 -6.45
C ALA A 42 -19.86 -1.27 -5.03
N ARG A 43 -18.82 -1.04 -4.22
CA ARG A 43 -18.89 -0.43 -2.88
C ARG A 43 -18.76 1.09 -2.90
N GLY A 44 -18.60 1.70 -4.08
CA GLY A 44 -18.39 3.14 -4.22
C GLY A 44 -16.96 3.59 -3.93
N ILE A 45 -15.99 2.67 -3.84
CA ILE A 45 -14.57 3.00 -3.67
C ILE A 45 -13.92 3.10 -5.06
N PRO A 46 -13.38 4.27 -5.45
CA PRO A 46 -12.54 4.39 -6.64
C PRO A 46 -11.37 3.40 -6.59
N ALA A 47 -11.26 2.54 -7.60
CA ALA A 47 -10.22 1.52 -7.65
C ALA A 47 -9.54 1.46 -9.03
N ALA A 48 -8.23 1.29 -9.00
CA ALA A 48 -7.40 0.96 -10.14
C ALA A 48 -6.90 -0.49 -10.00
N ASN A 49 -6.69 -1.15 -11.14
CA ASN A 49 -6.04 -2.45 -11.16
C ASN A 49 -4.77 -2.40 -12.01
N GLY A 50 -3.78 -3.19 -11.63
CA GLY A 50 -2.51 -3.32 -12.33
C GLY A 50 -1.59 -4.29 -11.62
N ASP A 51 -0.44 -4.55 -12.23
CA ASP A 51 0.60 -5.35 -11.58
C ASP A 51 1.22 -4.57 -10.42
N VAL A 52 1.19 -5.13 -9.20
CA VAL A 52 1.77 -4.47 -8.03
C VAL A 52 3.29 -4.41 -8.10
N SER A 53 3.93 -5.26 -8.89
CA SER A 53 5.38 -5.20 -9.08
C SER A 53 5.82 -4.10 -10.04
N ASP A 54 4.89 -3.39 -10.68
CA ASP A 54 5.17 -2.29 -11.61
C ASP A 54 4.97 -0.93 -10.93
N GLY A 55 6.07 -0.20 -10.73
CA GLY A 55 6.04 1.13 -10.13
C GLY A 55 5.22 2.14 -10.93
N SER A 56 5.13 1.99 -12.25
CA SER A 56 4.36 2.91 -13.11
C SER A 56 2.85 2.73 -12.93
N HIS A 57 2.37 1.50 -12.71
CA HIS A 57 0.96 1.25 -12.40
C HIS A 57 0.59 1.81 -11.03
N VAL A 58 1.45 1.59 -10.02
CA VAL A 58 1.25 2.10 -8.67
C VAL A 58 1.29 3.62 -8.65
N GLY A 59 2.28 4.23 -9.31
CA GLY A 59 2.40 5.69 -9.43
C GLY A 59 1.21 6.32 -10.16
N GLY A 60 0.74 5.69 -11.24
CA GLY A 60 -0.47 6.12 -11.95
C GLY A 60 -1.72 6.12 -11.07
N ALA A 61 -1.89 5.10 -10.23
CA ALA A 61 -2.99 5.01 -9.27
C ALA A 61 -2.87 6.02 -8.11
N ALA A 62 -1.65 6.39 -7.74
CA ALA A 62 -1.35 7.33 -6.67
C ALA A 62 -1.45 8.81 -7.10
N TYR A 63 -1.68 9.10 -8.39
CA TYR A 63 -1.76 10.48 -8.85
C TYR A 63 -2.89 11.28 -8.17
N GLY A 64 -2.53 12.42 -7.57
CA GLY A 64 -3.44 13.27 -6.80
C GLY A 64 -3.82 12.73 -5.43
N VAL A 65 -3.14 11.67 -4.95
CA VAL A 65 -3.32 11.11 -3.61
C VAL A 65 -2.31 11.73 -2.65
N PHE A 66 -2.73 12.04 -1.42
CA PHE A 66 -1.83 12.58 -0.40
C PHE A 66 -1.08 11.47 0.35
N CYS A 67 -1.79 10.41 0.73
CA CYS A 67 -1.26 9.33 1.57
C CYS A 67 -1.31 7.98 0.84
N ALA A 68 -0.17 7.28 0.75
CA ALA A 68 -0.12 5.90 0.30
C ALA A 68 -0.02 4.95 1.51
N ILE A 69 -0.86 3.92 1.54
CA ILE A 69 -0.85 2.86 2.54
C ILE A 69 -0.39 1.59 1.82
N CYS A 70 0.82 1.15 2.12
CA CYS A 70 1.52 0.08 1.42
C CYS A 70 1.47 -1.19 2.27
N ILE A 71 0.80 -2.24 1.77
CA ILE A 71 0.65 -3.50 2.50
C ILE A 71 1.75 -4.48 2.10
N SER A 72 2.61 -4.84 3.04
CA SER A 72 3.80 -5.66 2.79
C SER A 72 3.49 -7.03 2.19
N THR A 73 2.38 -7.65 2.60
CA THR A 73 1.95 -8.96 2.09
C THR A 73 1.78 -8.99 0.57
N ALA A 74 1.34 -7.88 -0.05
CA ALA A 74 1.19 -7.82 -1.50
C ALA A 74 2.52 -7.94 -2.27
N THR A 75 3.66 -7.77 -1.59
CA THR A 75 5.00 -7.91 -2.21
C THR A 75 5.42 -9.37 -2.42
N HIS A 76 4.82 -10.33 -1.70
CA HIS A 76 5.28 -11.73 -1.68
C HIS A 76 4.19 -12.79 -1.74
N ASP A 77 2.91 -12.42 -1.63
CA ASP A 77 1.79 -13.37 -1.74
C ASP A 77 1.75 -14.08 -3.13
N PRO A 78 0.84 -15.05 -3.38
CA PRO A 78 0.89 -15.85 -4.60
C PRO A 78 0.39 -15.11 -5.86
N ARG A 79 0.13 -13.80 -5.81
CA ARG A 79 -0.27 -13.02 -6.99
C ARG A 79 0.83 -13.00 -8.06
N GLU A 80 0.41 -12.76 -9.30
CA GLU A 80 1.34 -12.54 -10.40
C GLU A 80 2.17 -11.25 -10.19
N ARG A 81 3.47 -11.36 -10.47
CA ARG A 81 4.43 -10.25 -10.43
C ARG A 81 5.35 -10.35 -11.64
N SER A 82 5.14 -9.48 -12.62
CA SER A 82 5.85 -9.55 -13.91
C SER A 82 7.10 -8.67 -13.96
N PHE A 83 7.19 -7.65 -13.08
CA PHE A 83 8.19 -6.59 -13.17
C PHE A 83 9.23 -6.61 -12.02
N ALA A 84 8.94 -7.36 -10.95
CA ALA A 84 9.86 -7.60 -9.84
C ALA A 84 9.77 -9.07 -9.39
N LYS A 85 10.93 -9.66 -9.07
CA LYS A 85 11.05 -11.08 -8.69
C LYS A 85 11.14 -11.27 -7.19
N THR A 86 11.57 -10.23 -6.46
CA THR A 86 11.72 -10.27 -5.00
C THR A 86 10.85 -9.22 -4.31
N PRO A 87 10.47 -9.42 -3.05
CA PRO A 87 9.72 -8.43 -2.27
C PRO A 87 10.43 -7.07 -2.20
N ALA A 88 11.75 -7.08 -2.02
CA ALA A 88 12.56 -5.85 -1.98
C ALA A 88 12.50 -5.07 -3.29
N GLU A 89 12.53 -5.76 -4.45
CA GLU A 89 12.37 -5.13 -5.75
C GLU A 89 10.96 -4.54 -5.92
N VAL A 90 9.91 -5.18 -5.41
CA VAL A 90 8.54 -4.62 -5.41
C VAL A 90 8.48 -3.33 -4.59
N VAL A 91 9.06 -3.31 -3.39
CA VAL A 91 9.10 -2.11 -2.54
C VAL A 91 9.87 -0.98 -3.22
N ALA A 92 10.98 -1.29 -3.89
CA ALA A 92 11.73 -0.30 -4.67
C ALA A 92 10.89 0.29 -5.83
N GLN A 93 10.14 -0.55 -6.55
CA GLN A 93 9.21 -0.13 -7.59
C GLN A 93 8.11 0.78 -7.06
N TRP A 94 7.54 0.46 -5.89
CA TRP A 94 6.59 1.34 -5.21
C TRP A 94 7.22 2.67 -4.84
N ALA A 95 8.45 2.66 -4.32
CA ALA A 95 9.14 3.87 -3.95
C ALA A 95 9.34 4.81 -5.15
N ASP A 96 9.72 4.26 -6.31
CA ASP A 96 9.88 5.04 -7.54
C ASP A 96 8.54 5.62 -8.02
N GLY A 97 7.49 4.79 -8.12
CA GLY A 97 6.17 5.23 -8.57
C GLY A 97 5.53 6.28 -7.64
N LEU A 98 5.67 6.11 -6.32
CA LEU A 98 5.13 7.04 -5.33
C LEU A 98 5.90 8.37 -5.30
N ARG A 99 7.22 8.34 -5.54
CA ARG A 99 8.02 9.55 -5.71
C ARG A 99 7.53 10.36 -6.92
N ASP A 100 7.29 9.71 -8.05
CA ASP A 100 6.78 10.35 -9.26
C ASP A 100 5.37 10.91 -9.09
N ALA A 101 4.53 10.23 -8.30
CA ALA A 101 3.19 10.69 -7.92
C ALA A 101 3.19 11.85 -6.92
N LYS A 102 4.34 12.19 -6.33
CA LYS A 102 4.53 13.28 -5.34
C LYS A 102 3.63 13.17 -4.13
N ILE A 103 3.51 11.97 -3.57
CA ILE A 103 2.74 11.75 -2.35
C ILE A 103 3.34 12.55 -1.18
N GLY A 104 2.53 12.91 -0.20
CA GLY A 104 2.97 13.62 1.00
C GLY A 104 3.29 12.71 2.19
N ARG A 105 2.72 11.50 2.21
CA ARG A 105 2.85 10.55 3.33
C ARG A 105 2.80 9.10 2.87
N ILE A 106 3.61 8.27 3.51
CA ILE A 106 3.59 6.80 3.38
C ILE A 106 3.29 6.18 4.73
N ILE A 107 2.37 5.22 4.73
CA ILE A 107 2.16 4.30 5.84
C ILE A 107 2.56 2.91 5.33
N TRP A 108 3.69 2.40 5.80
CA TRP A 108 4.10 1.03 5.57
C TRP A 108 3.45 0.13 6.60
N VAL A 109 2.67 -0.83 6.12
CA VAL A 109 2.02 -1.84 6.96
C VAL A 109 2.76 -3.16 6.77
N SER A 110 3.62 -3.48 7.73
CA SER A 110 4.34 -4.75 7.82
C SER A 110 3.51 -5.75 8.61
N CYS A 111 3.18 -6.87 7.97
CA CYS A 111 2.57 -8.05 8.59
C CYS A 111 3.45 -9.29 8.37
N ASP A 112 4.74 -9.04 8.16
CA ASP A 112 5.77 -9.99 7.74
C ASP A 112 7.15 -9.31 7.81
N ASP A 113 8.23 -10.10 7.74
CA ASP A 113 9.63 -9.66 7.82
C ASP A 113 10.15 -8.89 6.57
N VAL A 114 9.26 -8.28 5.78
CA VAL A 114 9.65 -7.50 4.60
C VAL A 114 10.08 -6.09 4.98
N ASP A 115 11.28 -5.71 4.54
CA ASP A 115 11.82 -4.38 4.75
C ASP A 115 11.15 -3.33 3.85
N GLY A 116 10.54 -2.33 4.48
CA GLY A 116 9.91 -1.17 3.83
C GLY A 116 10.83 0.05 3.66
N SER A 117 12.11 -0.04 4.04
CA SER A 117 13.02 1.10 4.18
C SER A 117 13.20 1.94 2.91
N ALA A 118 13.13 1.32 1.72
CA ALA A 118 13.21 2.04 0.44
C ALA A 118 12.11 3.11 0.28
N LEU A 119 10.94 2.92 0.91
CA LEU A 119 9.87 3.91 0.93
C LEU A 119 10.22 5.10 1.82
N GLY A 120 10.89 4.86 2.95
CA GLY A 120 11.36 5.92 3.86
C GLY A 120 12.40 6.84 3.21
N GLN A 121 13.14 6.34 2.22
CA GLN A 121 14.14 7.12 1.48
C GLN A 121 13.55 8.11 0.46
N ILE A 122 12.22 8.14 0.26
CA ILE A 122 11.57 9.11 -0.62
C ILE A 122 11.66 10.56 -0.07
N GLY A 123 11.88 10.73 1.24
CA GLY A 123 11.97 12.05 1.87
C GLY A 123 10.60 12.68 2.18
N VAL A 124 9.57 11.85 2.36
CA VAL A 124 8.22 12.23 2.80
C VAL A 124 7.96 11.65 4.18
N GLU A 125 6.87 12.06 4.83
CA GLU A 125 6.50 11.48 6.13
C GLU A 125 6.29 9.97 5.98
N PHE A 126 7.05 9.19 6.74
CA PHE A 126 7.01 7.73 6.71
C PHE A 126 6.63 7.20 8.09
N VAL A 127 5.55 6.42 8.12
CA VAL A 127 5.05 5.71 9.29
C VAL A 127 5.17 4.22 9.03
N SER A 128 5.91 3.50 9.88
CA SER A 128 5.87 2.04 9.87
C SER A 128 4.93 1.54 10.96
N VAL A 129 3.98 0.69 10.55
CA VAL A 129 3.07 -0.05 11.41
C VAL A 129 3.42 -1.52 11.25
N VAL A 130 3.85 -2.16 12.34
CA VAL A 130 4.15 -3.60 12.37
C VAL A 130 3.03 -4.32 13.11
N PHE A 131 2.43 -5.34 12.50
CA PHE A 131 1.45 -6.22 13.13
C PHE A 131 2.10 -7.51 13.65
N ASP A 132 1.51 -8.09 14.69
CA ASP A 132 1.93 -9.40 15.19
C ASP A 132 1.43 -10.51 14.26
N ASP A 133 2.34 -11.34 13.73
CA ASP A 133 2.01 -12.49 12.88
C ASP A 133 1.08 -13.49 13.59
N ALA A 134 1.19 -13.62 14.91
CA ALA A 134 0.34 -14.49 15.73
C ALA A 134 -1.01 -13.85 16.10
N ALA A 135 -1.10 -12.52 16.04
CA ALA A 135 -2.28 -11.74 16.39
C ALA A 135 -2.37 -10.47 15.50
N PRO A 136 -2.75 -10.61 14.22
CA PRO A 136 -2.64 -9.54 13.21
C PRO A 136 -3.58 -8.35 13.44
N GLU A 137 -4.41 -8.39 14.48
CA GLU A 137 -5.18 -7.27 15.01
C GLU A 137 -4.39 -6.36 15.99
N GLN A 138 -3.22 -6.79 16.45
CA GLN A 138 -2.39 -6.04 17.40
C GLN A 138 -1.24 -5.31 16.69
N VAL A 139 -1.11 -4.02 16.96
CA VAL A 139 0.02 -3.20 16.49
C VAL A 139 1.19 -3.36 17.46
N LEU A 140 2.31 -3.89 16.96
CA LEU A 140 3.55 -4.08 17.71
C LEU A 140 4.36 -2.79 17.86
N HIS A 141 4.53 -2.04 16.76
CA HIS A 141 5.34 -0.82 16.75
C HIS A 141 4.81 0.23 15.77
N LEU A 142 4.89 1.50 16.19
CA LEU A 142 4.67 2.70 15.37
C LEU A 142 5.99 3.48 15.31
N VAL A 143 6.63 3.53 14.15
CA VAL A 143 7.86 4.31 13.93
C VAL A 143 7.53 5.51 13.05
N ASN A 144 7.75 6.72 13.58
CA ASN A 144 7.57 7.96 12.85
C ASN A 144 8.95 8.47 12.38
N ALA A 145 9.10 8.78 11.10
CA ALA A 145 10.37 9.21 10.51
C ALA A 145 10.81 10.65 10.89
N GLU A 146 10.29 11.25 11.96
CA GLU A 146 10.83 12.52 12.51
C GLU A 146 12.12 12.32 13.34
N THR A 147 12.63 11.09 13.42
CA THR A 147 13.84 10.76 14.19
C THR A 147 14.72 9.75 13.43
N VAL A 148 15.45 10.21 12.42
CA VAL A 148 16.80 9.73 12.06
C VAL A 148 17.65 10.92 11.62
#